data_AF-A0A5N5DUE1-F1
#
_entry.id   AF-A0A5N5DUE1-F1
#
_cell.length_a   1.000
_cell.length_b   1.000
_cell.length_c   1.000
_cell.angle_alpha   90.00
_cell.angle_beta   90.00
_cell.angle_gamma   90.00
#
_symmetry.space_group_name_H-M   'P 1'
#
loop_
_entity.id
_entity.type
_entity.pdbx_description
1 polymer ?
#
loop_
_entity_poly.entity_id
_entity_poly.type
_entity_poly.pdbx_seq_one_letter_code
_entity_poly.pdbx_strand_id
1 'polypeptide(L)'
;MDANDLIAEAAMELLREHGPQTAADWGSLLADAGHGTADDMAEFVEYVEDPLLGYLSEERYAALDTLFEHRVLTHRLTEAEIKSGVLDANPDLMMLRVFLDRDDDEIHGISVVHRGIDDDLLADRGIEDPEFPHDEGFLLDTDTLAECSAGDLIGLFVADRELTLCTIPEVLDPAPGFGESLGTVLADIGADTLDAIVWQLMLDEPSLFRQPTAPLGEMLEAAGYVRDGDYVAVDGFDFEAYHLANRARMLEVRENLHPEEAASVIAFVDVVMAAKAEAVEDVSDWARKQIKEDPQTFAGIAEPPAAAAALELLSELDDHDSVLHSVATALAEKGSRRVKPAAHWLAGKASDRLGKILVAEASYETAHDLDPDWTPAIFDLALLAADRSDVTRALALLGRIEGGESEVLHEVLQRYAPAEHPELGRNDKCWCGSGRKFKVCHLGKSEVTFDDRANWLYVKAQLFSRTPEYFDAVFDLALIRAEQFNSEEALTLAVEGGLAVDAALFDAGIFAAFVVRRGELLPTDERELADQWLSIPRSVYKVASTEPGQLVTLSDVRNGHLVKVTDEWGSVNLEPGTLVCARVLPAGSTMRTFGGIEPLAAEDKRELIQLIESVDTEPGQLVEFLSRGLAGAPFR
;
A
#
# COMPACT_ATOMS: atom_id res chain seq x y z
N MET A 1 -3.96 -21.55 -10.27
CA MET A 1 -3.05 -22.71 -10.45
C MET A 1 -1.99 -22.37 -11.46
N ASP A 2 -1.10 -21.48 -11.06
CA ASP A 2 0.26 -21.37 -11.60
C ASP A 2 1.09 -22.60 -11.21
N ALA A 3 2.34 -22.69 -11.67
CA ALA A 3 3.30 -23.68 -11.19
C ALA A 3 3.57 -23.54 -9.69
N ASN A 4 3.58 -22.32 -9.14
CA ASN A 4 3.83 -22.07 -7.72
C ASN A 4 2.72 -22.66 -6.82
N ASP A 5 1.44 -22.45 -7.17
CA ASP A 5 0.29 -22.99 -6.45
C ASP A 5 0.37 -24.53 -6.29
N LEU A 6 0.85 -25.22 -7.32
CA LEU A 6 1.05 -26.67 -7.33
C LEU A 6 2.25 -27.13 -6.46
N ILE A 7 3.22 -26.25 -6.22
CA ILE A 7 4.32 -26.52 -5.28
C ILE A 7 3.85 -26.24 -3.85
N ALA A 8 3.07 -25.18 -3.61
CA ALA A 8 2.48 -24.87 -2.31
C ALA A 8 1.50 -25.97 -1.83
N GLU A 9 0.61 -26.47 -2.71
CA GLU A 9 -0.29 -27.58 -2.40
C GLU A 9 0.50 -28.85 -1.97
N ALA A 10 1.57 -29.19 -2.71
CA ALA A 10 2.46 -30.31 -2.39
C ALA A 10 3.28 -30.07 -1.10
N ALA A 11 3.69 -28.83 -0.85
CA ALA A 11 4.39 -28.45 0.38
C ALA A 11 3.49 -28.70 1.60
N MET A 12 2.21 -28.31 1.51
CA MET A 12 1.23 -28.53 2.57
C MET A 12 0.80 -30.00 2.69
N GLU A 13 0.82 -30.81 1.63
CA GLU A 13 0.73 -32.28 1.77
C GLU A 13 1.91 -32.87 2.56
N LEU A 14 3.14 -32.39 2.31
CA LEU A 14 4.35 -32.88 2.99
C LEU A 14 4.34 -32.58 4.50
N LEU A 15 3.90 -31.39 4.94
CA LEU A 15 3.71 -31.09 6.36
C LEU A 15 2.67 -32.00 7.01
N ARG A 16 1.60 -32.35 6.28
CA ARG A 16 0.53 -33.24 6.78
C ARG A 16 0.99 -34.69 6.91
N GLU A 17 1.91 -35.16 6.07
CA GLU A 17 2.51 -36.51 6.19
C GLU A 17 3.63 -36.57 7.26
N HIS A 18 4.49 -35.56 7.34
CA HIS A 18 5.72 -35.61 8.14
C HIS A 18 5.61 -34.91 9.51
N GLY A 19 4.55 -34.14 9.76
CA GLY A 19 4.43 -33.25 10.91
C GLY A 19 5.29 -31.99 10.75
N PRO A 20 5.41 -31.15 11.80
CA PRO A 20 6.07 -29.85 11.69
C PRO A 20 7.55 -29.92 11.31
N GLN A 21 8.00 -29.03 10.41
CA GLN A 21 9.35 -29.00 9.84
C GLN A 21 9.99 -27.61 9.92
N THR A 22 11.32 -27.54 9.92
CA THR A 22 12.03 -26.28 9.62
C THR A 22 11.95 -25.97 8.12
N ALA A 23 12.18 -24.71 7.69
CA ALA A 23 12.25 -24.37 6.26
C ALA A 23 13.26 -25.25 5.49
N ALA A 24 14.42 -25.54 6.09
CA ALA A 24 15.47 -26.36 5.48
C ALA A 24 15.07 -27.85 5.34
N ASP A 25 14.38 -28.41 6.33
CA ASP A 25 13.86 -29.79 6.27
C ASP A 25 12.68 -29.89 5.28
N TRP A 26 11.79 -28.89 5.28
CA TRP A 26 10.62 -28.83 4.39
C TRP A 26 11.03 -28.65 2.91
N GLY A 27 11.97 -27.74 2.64
CA GLY A 27 12.59 -27.57 1.33
C GLY A 27 13.33 -28.82 0.86
N SER A 28 13.97 -29.56 1.78
CA SER A 28 14.58 -30.86 1.47
C SER A 28 13.54 -31.92 1.06
N LEU A 29 12.38 -31.98 1.73
CA LEU A 29 11.27 -32.87 1.35
C LEU A 29 10.69 -32.51 -0.04
N LEU A 30 10.52 -31.23 -0.34
CA LEU A 30 10.08 -30.76 -1.67
C LEU A 30 11.10 -31.09 -2.78
N ALA A 31 12.40 -30.99 -2.48
CA ALA A 31 13.47 -31.35 -3.41
C ALA A 31 13.52 -32.87 -3.68
N ASP A 32 13.34 -33.71 -2.65
CA ASP A 32 13.24 -35.17 -2.79
C ASP A 32 11.94 -35.60 -3.52
N ALA A 33 10.84 -34.84 -3.38
CA ALA A 33 9.63 -34.98 -4.19
C ALA A 33 9.81 -34.50 -5.65
N GLY A 34 10.82 -33.66 -5.91
CA GLY A 34 11.29 -33.28 -7.25
C GLY A 34 10.91 -31.88 -7.73
N HIS A 35 10.55 -30.96 -6.83
CA HIS A 35 10.05 -29.62 -7.17
C HIS A 35 11.17 -28.58 -7.42
N GLY A 36 12.37 -28.77 -6.88
CA GLY A 36 13.52 -27.85 -7.04
C GLY A 36 14.82 -28.44 -6.48
N THR A 37 15.82 -27.59 -6.19
CA THR A 37 16.90 -27.99 -5.25
C THR A 37 16.48 -27.68 -3.81
N ALA A 38 17.13 -28.29 -2.83
CA ALA A 38 16.78 -28.08 -1.42
C ALA A 38 17.00 -26.62 -0.97
N ASP A 39 17.98 -25.92 -1.57
CA ASP A 39 18.24 -24.52 -1.29
C ASP A 39 17.10 -23.64 -1.87
N ASP A 40 16.75 -23.82 -3.16
CA ASP A 40 15.66 -23.07 -3.80
C ASP A 40 14.30 -23.32 -3.12
N MET A 41 14.07 -24.56 -2.66
CA MET A 41 12.82 -24.96 -2.01
C MET A 41 12.74 -24.55 -0.54
N ALA A 42 13.88 -24.37 0.14
CA ALA A 42 13.90 -23.78 1.48
C ALA A 42 13.56 -22.27 1.42
N GLU A 43 14.08 -21.55 0.43
CA GLU A 43 13.69 -20.16 0.16
C GLU A 43 12.21 -20.07 -0.24
N PHE A 44 11.71 -20.98 -1.11
CA PHE A 44 10.30 -21.00 -1.52
C PHE A 44 9.31 -21.14 -0.36
N VAL A 45 9.58 -22.03 0.61
CA VAL A 45 8.61 -22.28 1.70
C VAL A 45 8.49 -21.16 2.73
N GLU A 46 9.46 -20.23 2.77
CA GLU A 46 9.35 -19.00 3.57
C GLU A 46 8.31 -18.01 2.98
N TYR A 47 7.84 -18.25 1.74
CA TYR A 47 6.81 -17.46 1.05
C TYR A 47 5.55 -18.27 0.68
N VAL A 48 5.30 -19.42 1.33
CA VAL A 48 4.07 -20.20 1.09
C VAL A 48 2.91 -19.65 1.93
N GLU A 49 1.83 -19.28 1.25
CA GLU A 49 0.58 -18.81 1.86
C GLU A 49 -0.52 -19.92 1.75
N ASP A 50 -0.98 -20.44 2.88
CA ASP A 50 -2.15 -21.34 3.02
C ASP A 50 -2.82 -21.03 4.38
N PRO A 51 -4.14 -20.79 4.48
CA PRO A 51 -4.82 -20.46 5.75
C PRO A 51 -4.68 -21.49 6.87
N LEU A 52 -4.25 -22.72 6.55
CA LEU A 52 -3.98 -23.80 7.51
C LEU A 52 -2.47 -23.98 7.78
N LEU A 53 -1.61 -23.04 7.38
CA LEU A 53 -0.20 -22.99 7.74
C LEU A 53 -0.02 -22.21 9.05
N GLY A 54 0.50 -22.88 10.08
CA GLY A 54 0.84 -22.29 11.36
C GLY A 54 2.34 -22.25 11.61
N TYR A 55 2.79 -21.23 12.34
CA TYR A 55 4.19 -21.07 12.74
C TYR A 55 4.35 -21.42 14.23
N LEU A 56 5.42 -22.15 14.56
CA LEU A 56 5.72 -22.65 15.90
C LEU A 56 7.10 -22.19 16.37
N SER A 57 7.37 -22.35 17.67
CA SER A 57 8.69 -22.11 18.24
C SER A 57 9.79 -22.95 17.56
N GLU A 58 11.04 -22.49 17.64
CA GLU A 58 12.20 -23.09 16.93
C GLU A 58 12.10 -23.05 15.39
N GLU A 59 11.44 -22.04 14.82
CA GLU A 59 11.40 -21.77 13.36
C GLU A 59 10.74 -22.93 12.56
N ARG A 60 9.63 -23.46 13.08
CA ARG A 60 8.94 -24.64 12.52
C ARG A 60 7.56 -24.31 11.97
N TYR A 61 7.29 -24.79 10.77
CA TYR A 61 6.01 -24.70 10.06
C TYR A 61 5.16 -25.95 10.34
N ALA A 62 3.85 -25.79 10.48
CA ALA A 62 2.91 -26.86 10.82
C ALA A 62 1.59 -26.76 10.03
N ALA A 63 1.06 -27.90 9.60
CA ALA A 63 -0.28 -27.98 9.01
C ALA A 63 -1.34 -28.06 10.13
N LEU A 64 -2.02 -26.95 10.38
CA LEU A 64 -2.93 -26.75 11.51
C LEU A 64 -4.09 -27.74 11.50
N ASP A 65 -4.59 -28.14 10.32
CA ASP A 65 -5.63 -29.17 10.22
C ASP A 65 -5.23 -30.47 10.95
N THR A 66 -3.99 -30.94 10.78
CA THR A 66 -3.51 -32.14 11.50
C THR A 66 -3.27 -31.92 12.99
N LEU A 67 -2.99 -30.68 13.39
CA LEU A 67 -2.74 -30.32 14.79
C LEU A 67 -4.04 -30.30 15.60
N PHE A 68 -5.11 -29.74 15.03
CA PHE A 68 -6.44 -29.64 15.65
C PHE A 68 -7.32 -30.89 15.46
N GLU A 69 -7.09 -31.73 14.45
CA GLU A 69 -7.95 -32.86 14.10
C GLU A 69 -8.32 -33.74 15.32
N HIS A 70 -9.61 -33.91 15.59
CA HIS A 70 -10.19 -34.51 16.80
C HIS A 70 -9.78 -33.83 18.13
N ARG A 71 -9.82 -32.49 18.21
CA ARG A 71 -9.78 -31.70 19.46
C ARG A 71 -11.05 -30.85 19.61
N VAL A 72 -11.30 -30.41 20.84
CA VAL A 72 -12.40 -29.51 21.21
C VAL A 72 -11.90 -28.39 22.10
N LEU A 73 -12.09 -27.14 21.68
CA LEU A 73 -11.97 -25.97 22.55
C LEU A 73 -13.33 -25.67 23.15
N THR A 74 -13.36 -25.16 24.38
CA THR A 74 -14.59 -24.91 25.14
C THR A 74 -14.71 -23.45 25.51
N HIS A 75 -15.94 -22.95 25.58
CA HIS A 75 -16.24 -21.56 25.92
C HIS A 75 -17.51 -21.51 26.80
N ARG A 76 -17.60 -20.48 27.66
CA ARG A 76 -18.68 -20.33 28.65
C ARG A 76 -19.61 -19.17 28.29
N LEU A 77 -20.80 -19.53 27.79
CA LEU A 77 -21.78 -18.59 27.26
C LEU A 77 -22.23 -17.53 28.27
N THR A 78 -22.26 -16.28 27.83
CA THR A 78 -22.88 -15.15 28.52
C THR A 78 -24.35 -14.94 28.10
N GLU A 79 -25.07 -14.05 28.80
CA GLU A 79 -26.43 -13.65 28.41
C GLU A 79 -26.46 -12.75 27.15
N ALA A 80 -25.33 -12.14 26.77
CA ALA A 80 -25.21 -11.33 25.56
C ALA A 80 -25.18 -12.22 24.31
N GLU A 81 -24.29 -13.21 24.30
CA GLU A 81 -24.06 -14.11 23.16
C GLU A 81 -25.28 -14.99 22.85
N ILE A 82 -25.95 -15.50 23.89
CA ILE A 82 -27.20 -16.27 23.75
C ILE A 82 -28.31 -15.39 23.13
N LYS A 83 -28.28 -14.07 23.35
CA LYS A 83 -29.26 -13.12 22.80
C LYS A 83 -28.93 -12.67 21.37
N SER A 84 -27.65 -12.48 21.03
CA SER A 84 -27.21 -12.02 19.70
C SER A 84 -27.04 -13.17 18.70
N GLY A 85 -26.73 -14.37 19.18
CA GLY A 85 -26.19 -15.46 18.35
C GLY A 85 -24.81 -15.13 17.80
N VAL A 86 -24.00 -14.39 18.55
CA VAL A 86 -22.57 -14.13 18.28
C VAL A 86 -21.81 -14.61 19.50
N LEU A 87 -20.83 -15.50 19.34
CA LEU A 87 -19.88 -15.88 20.40
C LEU A 87 -18.72 -14.89 20.41
N ASP A 88 -18.15 -14.57 21.58
CA ASP A 88 -16.82 -13.93 21.61
C ASP A 88 -15.76 -14.97 21.22
N ALA A 89 -14.89 -14.65 20.27
CA ALA A 89 -13.79 -15.55 19.91
C ALA A 89 -12.70 -15.53 21.01
N ASN A 90 -12.58 -14.43 21.75
CA ASN A 90 -11.40 -14.15 22.57
C ASN A 90 -11.61 -14.47 24.06
N PRO A 91 -10.74 -15.29 24.70
CA PRO A 91 -9.57 -15.99 24.16
C PRO A 91 -9.85 -17.43 23.68
N ASP A 92 -11.06 -17.94 23.87
CA ASP A 92 -11.30 -19.39 23.93
C ASP A 92 -11.42 -20.09 22.57
N LEU A 93 -11.86 -19.37 21.54
CA LEU A 93 -12.29 -19.93 20.25
C LEU A 93 -11.57 -19.33 19.03
N MET A 94 -10.92 -18.17 19.16
CA MET A 94 -10.09 -17.50 18.13
C MET A 94 -9.21 -18.46 17.35
N MET A 95 -8.65 -19.46 18.04
CA MET A 95 -7.80 -20.51 17.49
C MET A 95 -8.43 -21.40 16.41
N LEU A 96 -9.74 -21.30 16.22
CA LEU A 96 -10.52 -22.05 15.23
C LEU A 96 -10.89 -21.19 14.00
N ARG A 97 -10.54 -19.89 14.00
CA ARG A 97 -10.72 -18.98 12.85
C ARG A 97 -10.15 -19.54 11.55
N VAL A 98 -9.01 -20.23 11.62
CA VAL A 98 -8.33 -20.85 10.46
C VAL A 98 -9.18 -21.89 9.69
N PHE A 99 -10.31 -22.33 10.25
CA PHE A 99 -11.29 -23.20 9.57
C PHE A 99 -12.47 -22.42 8.95
N LEU A 100 -12.60 -21.13 9.24
CA LEU A 100 -13.66 -20.22 8.77
C LEU A 100 -13.15 -19.22 7.70
N ASP A 101 -11.84 -19.00 7.61
CA ASP A 101 -11.20 -18.00 6.72
C ASP A 101 -11.09 -18.54 5.27
N ARG A 102 -12.24 -18.63 4.56
CA ARG A 102 -12.35 -19.23 3.22
C ARG A 102 -13.35 -18.50 2.31
N ASP A 103 -12.99 -18.27 1.06
CA ASP A 103 -13.76 -17.54 0.03
C ASP A 103 -15.12 -18.15 -0.39
N ASP A 104 -15.53 -19.31 0.15
CA ASP A 104 -16.81 -19.95 -0.15
C ASP A 104 -17.83 -19.61 0.96
N ASP A 105 -18.85 -18.80 0.62
CA ASP A 105 -19.92 -18.35 1.53
C ASP A 105 -20.54 -19.50 2.38
N GLU A 106 -20.72 -19.24 3.68
CA GLU A 106 -21.57 -20.00 4.62
C GLU A 106 -21.27 -21.51 4.78
N ILE A 107 -20.03 -22.00 4.61
CA ILE A 107 -19.75 -23.41 4.91
C ILE A 107 -19.96 -23.70 6.41
N HIS A 108 -20.97 -24.52 6.72
CA HIS A 108 -21.38 -25.00 8.05
C HIS A 108 -22.17 -24.03 8.96
N GLY A 109 -22.56 -22.83 8.51
CA GLY A 109 -23.46 -21.95 9.27
C GLY A 109 -22.85 -21.28 10.51
N ILE A 110 -21.52 -21.13 10.50
CA ILE A 110 -20.74 -20.26 11.38
C ILE A 110 -19.94 -19.33 10.47
N SER A 111 -19.89 -18.03 10.75
CA SER A 111 -18.99 -17.08 10.08
C SER A 111 -18.24 -16.21 11.09
N VAL A 112 -17.14 -15.59 10.67
CA VAL A 112 -16.46 -14.55 11.47
C VAL A 112 -17.23 -13.23 11.31
N VAL A 113 -17.20 -12.39 12.34
CA VAL A 113 -17.57 -10.96 12.30
C VAL A 113 -16.56 -10.15 13.11
N HIS A 114 -16.15 -8.99 12.59
CA HIS A 114 -15.07 -8.16 13.13
C HIS A 114 -15.61 -6.83 13.68
N ARG A 115 -15.16 -6.45 14.88
CA ARG A 115 -15.50 -5.17 15.50
C ARG A 115 -15.02 -4.00 14.63
N GLY A 116 -15.84 -2.95 14.52
CA GLY A 116 -15.50 -1.76 13.71
C GLY A 116 -15.58 -1.93 12.19
N ILE A 117 -15.63 -3.17 11.67
CA ILE A 117 -15.92 -3.48 10.26
C ILE A 117 -17.40 -3.87 10.11
N ASP A 118 -17.84 -4.87 10.88
CA ASP A 118 -19.19 -5.45 10.82
C ASP A 118 -20.17 -4.80 11.82
N ASP A 119 -19.89 -3.60 12.32
CA ASP A 119 -20.68 -2.96 13.40
C ASP A 119 -22.17 -2.77 13.04
N ASP A 120 -22.52 -2.55 11.77
CA ASP A 120 -23.92 -2.51 11.33
C ASP A 120 -24.61 -3.90 11.46
N LEU A 121 -23.89 -5.00 11.19
CA LEU A 121 -24.39 -6.37 11.32
C LEU A 121 -24.48 -6.80 12.80
N LEU A 122 -23.52 -6.39 13.62
CA LEU A 122 -23.56 -6.56 15.07
C LEU A 122 -24.77 -5.79 15.66
N ALA A 123 -25.00 -4.55 15.21
CA ALA A 123 -26.16 -3.74 15.62
C ALA A 123 -27.50 -4.40 15.21
N ASP A 124 -27.60 -5.01 14.03
CA ASP A 124 -28.78 -5.78 13.60
C ASP A 124 -29.00 -7.07 14.43
N ARG A 125 -27.93 -7.67 14.99
CA ARG A 125 -28.02 -8.71 16.04
C ARG A 125 -28.36 -8.14 17.43
N GLY A 126 -28.62 -6.84 17.55
CA GLY A 126 -29.07 -6.17 18.77
C GLY A 126 -27.97 -5.97 19.80
N ILE A 127 -26.72 -5.84 19.35
CA ILE A 127 -25.56 -5.45 20.15
C ILE A 127 -25.51 -3.92 20.25
N GLU A 128 -25.41 -3.40 21.47
CA GLU A 128 -25.23 -1.95 21.74
C GLU A 128 -23.93 -1.66 22.52
N ASP A 129 -23.20 -2.71 22.90
CA ASP A 129 -21.95 -2.63 23.66
C ASP A 129 -20.76 -2.68 22.69
N PRO A 130 -19.86 -1.67 22.68
CA PRO A 130 -18.74 -1.60 21.75
C PRO A 130 -17.63 -2.64 22.01
N GLU A 131 -17.65 -3.37 23.13
CA GLU A 131 -16.51 -4.20 23.57
C GLU A 131 -16.76 -5.73 23.51
N PHE A 132 -17.91 -6.23 23.01
CA PHE A 132 -18.42 -7.57 23.43
C PHE A 132 -19.32 -8.53 22.37
N PRO A 133 -18.39 -8.49 21.29
CA PRO A 133 -17.10 -9.20 21.42
C PRO A 133 -15.88 -8.25 21.41
N HIS A 134 -14.78 -8.75 21.97
CA HIS A 134 -13.58 -7.94 22.22
C HIS A 134 -12.92 -7.40 20.95
N ASP A 135 -12.88 -8.22 19.89
CA ASP A 135 -12.34 -7.87 18.57
C ASP A 135 -13.08 -8.67 17.49
N GLU A 136 -13.01 -9.99 17.59
CA GLU A 136 -13.64 -10.93 16.65
C GLU A 136 -14.69 -11.80 17.33
N GLY A 137 -15.76 -12.13 16.61
CA GLY A 137 -16.82 -13.01 17.09
C GLY A 137 -17.22 -14.05 16.05
N PHE A 138 -17.76 -15.18 16.53
CA PHE A 138 -18.32 -16.22 15.66
C PHE A 138 -19.84 -16.08 15.60
N LEU A 139 -20.34 -15.64 14.44
CA LEU A 139 -21.74 -15.46 14.13
C LEU A 139 -22.41 -16.81 13.87
N LEU A 140 -23.50 -17.07 14.60
CA LEU A 140 -24.32 -18.29 14.51
C LEU A 140 -25.72 -17.97 13.99
N ASP A 141 -26.43 -18.99 13.50
CA ASP A 141 -27.89 -18.94 13.29
C ASP A 141 -28.62 -18.55 14.58
N THR A 142 -29.62 -17.66 14.53
CA THR A 142 -30.20 -17.01 15.73
C THR A 142 -30.82 -17.99 16.74
N ASP A 143 -31.35 -19.13 16.29
CA ASP A 143 -31.96 -20.15 17.16
C ASP A 143 -30.93 -21.14 17.76
N THR A 144 -29.65 -21.09 17.37
CA THR A 144 -28.63 -22.11 17.71
C THR A 144 -28.41 -22.28 19.21
N LEU A 145 -28.44 -21.19 19.97
CA LEU A 145 -28.21 -21.18 21.42
C LEU A 145 -29.52 -21.21 22.24
N ALA A 146 -30.68 -21.41 21.61
CA ALA A 146 -31.99 -21.21 22.25
C ALA A 146 -32.35 -22.22 23.36
N GLU A 147 -31.63 -23.35 23.48
CA GLU A 147 -31.77 -24.30 24.61
C GLU A 147 -30.73 -24.07 25.73
N CYS A 148 -29.76 -23.16 25.55
CA CYS A 148 -28.68 -22.87 26.50
C CYS A 148 -29.07 -21.82 27.55
N SER A 149 -28.29 -21.73 28.63
CA SER A 149 -28.36 -20.72 29.68
C SER A 149 -26.99 -20.09 29.96
N ALA A 150 -26.96 -18.84 30.41
CA ALA A 150 -25.70 -18.17 30.75
C ALA A 150 -24.95 -18.93 31.85
N GLY A 151 -23.67 -19.23 31.60
CA GLY A 151 -22.81 -20.09 32.42
C GLY A 151 -22.67 -21.53 31.91
N ASP A 152 -23.52 -21.99 30.98
CA ASP A 152 -23.36 -23.26 30.29
C ASP A 152 -22.09 -23.26 29.42
N LEU A 153 -21.51 -24.44 29.23
CA LEU A 153 -20.34 -24.64 28.38
C LEU A 153 -20.76 -25.16 27.01
N ILE A 154 -20.22 -24.54 25.98
CA ILE A 154 -20.17 -25.08 24.62
C ILE A 154 -18.77 -25.61 24.31
N GLY A 155 -18.66 -26.37 23.23
CA GLY A 155 -17.39 -26.70 22.62
C GLY A 155 -17.50 -26.75 21.10
N LEU A 156 -16.50 -26.20 20.42
CA LEU A 156 -16.29 -26.37 18.99
C LEU A 156 -15.29 -27.51 18.79
N PHE A 157 -15.75 -28.57 18.15
CA PHE A 157 -14.96 -29.78 17.86
C PHE A 157 -14.53 -29.78 16.39
N VAL A 158 -13.24 -30.00 16.14
CA VAL A 158 -12.66 -30.11 14.79
C VAL A 158 -12.59 -31.57 14.37
N ALA A 159 -13.19 -31.93 13.24
CA ALA A 159 -12.92 -33.21 12.58
C ALA A 159 -13.13 -33.14 11.06
N ASP A 160 -12.32 -33.86 10.29
CA ASP A 160 -12.31 -33.85 8.82
C ASP A 160 -12.20 -32.42 8.22
N ARG A 161 -11.56 -31.49 8.96
CA ARG A 161 -11.50 -30.01 8.73
C ARG A 161 -12.81 -29.23 8.95
N GLU A 162 -13.90 -29.87 9.37
CA GLU A 162 -15.17 -29.20 9.69
C GLU A 162 -15.24 -28.81 11.18
N LEU A 163 -15.91 -27.70 11.49
CA LEU A 163 -16.24 -27.28 12.86
C LEU A 163 -17.65 -27.73 13.26
N THR A 164 -17.77 -28.43 14.39
CA THR A 164 -19.06 -28.83 14.98
C THR A 164 -19.26 -28.24 16.37
N LEU A 165 -20.31 -27.43 16.54
CA LEU A 165 -20.76 -26.93 17.83
C LEU A 165 -21.49 -28.00 18.64
N CYS A 166 -21.18 -28.11 19.93
CA CYS A 166 -21.86 -29.01 20.87
C CYS A 166 -21.94 -28.42 22.29
N THR A 167 -22.89 -28.91 23.09
CA THR A 167 -23.00 -28.55 24.52
C THR A 167 -22.16 -29.48 25.40
N ILE A 168 -21.40 -28.93 26.34
CA ILE A 168 -20.44 -29.65 27.17
C ILE A 168 -20.93 -29.76 28.62
N PRO A 169 -21.22 -30.97 29.14
CA PRO A 169 -21.83 -31.15 30.46
C PRO A 169 -20.82 -31.17 31.63
N GLU A 170 -19.56 -31.47 31.36
CA GLU A 170 -18.46 -31.60 32.33
C GLU A 170 -17.12 -31.44 31.58
N VAL A 171 -16.10 -30.92 32.27
CA VAL A 171 -14.78 -30.61 31.71
C VAL A 171 -13.64 -31.12 32.59
N LEU A 172 -12.46 -31.33 31.99
CA LEU A 172 -11.22 -31.57 32.71
C LEU A 172 -10.67 -30.24 33.26
N ASP A 173 -10.79 -30.06 34.58
CA ASP A 173 -10.23 -28.94 35.33
C ASP A 173 -9.43 -29.45 36.56
N PRO A 174 -8.14 -29.13 36.69
CA PRO A 174 -7.28 -28.48 35.69
C PRO A 174 -6.97 -29.44 34.53
N ALA A 175 -6.73 -28.88 33.34
CA ALA A 175 -6.19 -29.64 32.21
C ALA A 175 -4.80 -30.23 32.58
N PRO A 176 -4.58 -31.55 32.45
CA PRO A 176 -3.27 -32.15 32.72
C PRO A 176 -2.17 -31.58 31.81
N GLY A 177 -0.96 -31.41 32.34
CA GLY A 177 0.21 -30.89 31.61
C GLY A 177 0.21 -29.37 31.42
N PHE A 178 -0.94 -28.77 31.05
CA PHE A 178 -1.08 -27.38 30.58
C PHE A 178 -0.16 -26.35 31.27
N GLY A 179 -0.25 -26.18 32.60
CA GLY A 179 0.53 -25.16 33.31
C GLY A 179 2.04 -25.44 33.41
N GLU A 180 2.47 -26.70 33.30
CA GLU A 180 3.89 -27.09 33.29
C GLU A 180 4.49 -26.90 31.89
N SER A 181 3.72 -27.26 30.84
CA SER A 181 4.10 -27.03 29.45
C SER A 181 4.08 -25.53 29.09
N LEU A 182 3.08 -24.76 29.54
CA LEU A 182 3.00 -23.30 29.34
C LEU A 182 4.16 -22.57 30.01
N GLY A 183 4.51 -23.00 31.24
CA GLY A 183 5.70 -22.52 31.93
C GLY A 183 7.03 -22.98 31.33
N THR A 184 7.00 -23.90 30.37
CA THR A 184 8.17 -24.31 29.56
C THR A 184 8.25 -23.48 28.28
N VAL A 185 7.13 -23.29 27.56
CA VAL A 185 7.05 -22.44 26.35
C VAL A 185 7.47 -21.00 26.66
N LEU A 186 6.89 -20.40 27.70
CA LEU A 186 7.16 -19.00 28.06
C LEU A 186 8.49 -18.79 28.83
N ALA A 187 9.26 -19.84 29.10
CA ALA A 187 10.44 -19.76 29.99
C ALA A 187 11.56 -18.85 29.46
N ASP A 188 11.85 -18.93 28.16
CA ASP A 188 12.95 -18.19 27.51
C ASP A 188 12.48 -16.96 26.72
N ILE A 189 11.19 -16.89 26.34
CA ILE A 189 10.59 -15.80 25.55
C ILE A 189 9.82 -14.77 26.41
N GLY A 190 9.32 -15.17 27.58
CA GLY A 190 8.66 -14.29 28.57
C GLY A 190 7.21 -13.91 28.25
N ALA A 191 6.95 -13.51 27.00
CA ALA A 191 5.61 -13.30 26.44
C ALA A 191 5.59 -13.64 24.95
N ASP A 192 4.45 -14.15 24.48
CA ASP A 192 4.20 -14.53 23.08
C ASP A 192 2.69 -14.51 22.79
N THR A 193 2.29 -14.63 21.53
CA THR A 193 0.87 -14.64 21.14
C THR A 193 0.18 -15.97 21.47
N LEU A 194 -1.13 -15.91 21.78
CA LEU A 194 -1.91 -17.06 22.25
C LEU A 194 -1.96 -18.19 21.22
N ASP A 195 -1.87 -17.88 19.93
CA ASP A 195 -1.85 -18.84 18.84
C ASP A 195 -0.59 -19.69 18.81
N ALA A 196 0.59 -19.07 18.74
CA ALA A 196 1.88 -19.73 18.80
C ALA A 196 2.01 -20.59 20.07
N ILE A 197 1.55 -20.06 21.20
CA ILE A 197 1.51 -20.78 22.48
C ILE A 197 0.58 -21.99 22.41
N VAL A 198 -0.68 -21.84 21.99
CA VAL A 198 -1.66 -22.94 21.96
C VAL A 198 -1.22 -24.02 20.98
N TRP A 199 -0.74 -23.66 19.79
CA TRP A 199 -0.26 -24.61 18.80
C TRP A 199 0.98 -25.38 19.31
N GLN A 200 1.94 -24.69 19.94
CA GLN A 200 3.11 -25.35 20.53
C GLN A 200 2.72 -26.27 21.69
N LEU A 201 1.78 -25.86 22.56
CA LEU A 201 1.21 -26.70 23.60
C LEU A 201 0.46 -27.93 23.04
N MET A 202 -0.22 -27.78 21.90
CA MET A 202 -0.87 -28.89 21.20
C MET A 202 0.13 -29.90 20.62
N LEU A 203 1.33 -29.45 20.26
CA LEU A 203 2.44 -30.30 19.78
C LEU A 203 3.14 -31.03 20.95
N ASP A 204 3.50 -30.30 22.00
CA ASP A 204 4.23 -30.84 23.17
C ASP A 204 3.35 -31.73 24.04
N GLU A 205 2.05 -31.42 24.14
CA GLU A 205 1.03 -32.26 24.77
C GLU A 205 -0.05 -32.69 23.75
N PRO A 206 0.18 -33.75 22.95
CA PRO A 206 -0.80 -34.28 21.99
C PRO A 206 -2.13 -34.74 22.61
N SER A 207 -2.20 -34.86 23.95
CA SER A 207 -3.39 -35.21 24.71
C SER A 207 -4.27 -34.00 25.10
N LEU A 208 -3.72 -32.78 25.03
CA LEU A 208 -4.41 -31.54 25.37
C LEU A 208 -5.58 -31.29 24.40
N PHE A 209 -6.73 -30.83 24.91
CA PHE A 209 -7.98 -30.61 24.18
C PHE A 209 -8.57 -31.84 23.44
N ARG A 210 -8.01 -33.04 23.60
CA ARG A 210 -8.58 -34.32 23.11
C ARG A 210 -9.84 -34.75 23.87
N GLN A 211 -10.11 -34.09 24.99
CA GLN A 211 -11.34 -34.12 25.77
C GLN A 211 -11.64 -32.67 26.19
N PRO A 212 -12.92 -32.30 26.42
CA PRO A 212 -13.27 -30.96 26.87
C PRO A 212 -12.50 -30.57 28.14
N THR A 213 -11.69 -29.53 28.07
CA THR A 213 -11.06 -28.88 29.23
C THR A 213 -11.93 -27.70 29.69
N ALA A 214 -11.57 -27.03 30.79
CA ALA A 214 -12.09 -25.68 31.03
C ALA A 214 -11.75 -24.74 29.85
N PRO A 215 -12.48 -23.62 29.70
CA PRO A 215 -12.13 -22.59 28.72
C PRO A 215 -10.69 -22.10 28.89
N LEU A 216 -10.07 -21.70 27.79
CA LEU A 216 -8.65 -21.33 27.74
C LEU A 216 -8.34 -20.11 28.62
N GLY A 217 -9.23 -19.12 28.66
CA GLY A 217 -9.13 -17.97 29.58
C GLY A 217 -9.14 -18.38 31.06
N GLU A 218 -10.04 -19.30 31.44
CA GLU A 218 -10.09 -19.85 32.81
C GLU A 218 -8.84 -20.67 33.14
N MET A 219 -8.31 -21.42 32.17
CA MET A 219 -7.07 -22.20 32.33
C MET A 219 -5.84 -21.30 32.52
N LEU A 220 -5.76 -20.18 31.80
CA LEU A 220 -4.68 -19.18 31.94
C LEU A 220 -4.73 -18.49 33.30
N GLU A 221 -5.91 -18.00 33.73
CA GLU A 221 -6.08 -17.37 35.05
C GLU A 221 -5.75 -18.37 36.18
N ALA A 222 -6.25 -19.61 36.09
CA ALA A 222 -5.97 -20.66 37.07
C ALA A 222 -4.49 -21.09 37.12
N ALA A 223 -3.76 -20.93 36.02
CA ALA A 223 -2.31 -21.16 35.94
C ALA A 223 -1.47 -19.95 36.41
N GLY A 224 -2.09 -18.78 36.62
CA GLY A 224 -1.42 -17.55 37.09
C GLY A 224 -0.81 -16.69 35.99
N TYR A 225 -1.34 -16.78 34.76
CA TYR A 225 -0.93 -15.98 33.61
C TYR A 225 -1.92 -14.83 33.38
N VAL A 226 -1.42 -13.75 32.79
CA VAL A 226 -2.15 -12.54 32.41
C VAL A 226 -2.10 -12.38 30.89
N ARG A 227 -3.02 -11.58 30.34
CA ARG A 227 -3.07 -11.24 28.92
C ARG A 227 -3.11 -9.74 28.67
N ASP A 228 -2.66 -9.35 27.48
CA ASP A 228 -2.89 -8.05 26.88
C ASP A 228 -3.20 -8.26 25.38
N GLY A 229 -4.46 -8.08 24.99
CA GLY A 229 -4.99 -8.65 23.76
C GLY A 229 -4.69 -10.15 23.67
N ASP A 230 -4.06 -10.56 22.58
CA ASP A 230 -3.71 -11.96 22.32
C ASP A 230 -2.39 -12.40 22.96
N TYR A 231 -1.60 -11.47 23.52
CA TYR A 231 -0.34 -11.84 24.17
C TYR A 231 -0.58 -12.42 25.56
N VAL A 232 0.15 -13.49 25.90
CA VAL A 232 0.13 -14.14 27.21
C VAL A 232 1.47 -13.96 27.90
N ALA A 233 1.46 -13.62 29.18
CA ALA A 233 2.66 -13.51 30.01
C ALA A 233 2.41 -13.90 31.47
N VAL A 234 3.48 -13.98 32.26
CA VAL A 234 3.38 -14.15 33.72
C VAL A 234 2.88 -12.88 34.43
N ASP A 235 2.20 -13.03 35.57
CA ASP A 235 1.77 -11.87 36.38
C ASP A 235 2.92 -10.88 36.66
N GLY A 236 2.65 -9.60 36.42
CA GLY A 236 3.63 -8.51 36.55
C GLY A 236 4.57 -8.31 35.35
N PHE A 237 4.30 -8.92 34.19
CA PHE A 237 4.98 -8.61 32.93
C PHE A 237 4.66 -7.19 32.42
N ASP A 238 5.58 -6.61 31.64
CA ASP A 238 5.49 -5.24 31.10
C ASP A 238 5.16 -5.27 29.60
N PHE A 239 3.88 -5.43 29.29
CA PHE A 239 3.39 -5.49 27.91
C PHE A 239 3.64 -4.17 27.15
N GLU A 240 3.52 -3.02 27.80
CA GLU A 240 3.78 -1.70 27.17
C GLU A 240 5.23 -1.61 26.66
N ALA A 241 6.20 -2.00 27.47
CA ALA A 241 7.61 -2.05 27.07
C ALA A 241 7.89 -3.13 26.01
N TYR A 242 7.21 -4.28 26.07
CA TYR A 242 7.37 -5.38 25.11
C TYR A 242 6.80 -5.03 23.72
N HIS A 243 5.59 -4.46 23.65
CA HIS A 243 4.99 -3.96 22.41
C HIS A 243 5.85 -2.85 21.78
N LEU A 244 6.34 -1.92 22.60
CA LEU A 244 7.27 -0.88 22.13
C LEU A 244 8.56 -1.48 21.54
N ALA A 245 9.13 -2.51 22.18
CA ALA A 245 10.31 -3.22 21.69
C ALA A 245 10.04 -4.02 20.41
N ASN A 246 8.88 -4.68 20.27
CA ASN A 246 8.51 -5.40 19.05
C ASN A 246 8.23 -4.44 17.88
N ARG A 247 7.47 -3.35 18.09
CA ARG A 247 7.31 -2.28 17.10
C ARG A 247 8.66 -1.69 16.67
N ALA A 248 9.58 -1.50 17.61
CA ALA A 248 10.93 -1.00 17.30
C ALA A 248 11.73 -2.01 16.46
N ARG A 249 11.75 -3.29 16.85
CA ARG A 249 12.44 -4.37 16.11
C ARG A 249 11.93 -4.50 14.67
N MET A 250 10.63 -4.38 14.44
CA MET A 250 10.06 -4.42 13.08
C MET A 250 10.61 -3.29 12.21
N LEU A 251 10.69 -2.06 12.75
CA LEU A 251 11.27 -0.92 12.04
C LEU A 251 12.80 -1.01 11.88
N GLU A 252 13.52 -1.52 12.89
CA GLU A 252 14.96 -1.80 12.78
C GLU A 252 15.28 -2.74 11.61
N VAL A 253 14.46 -3.77 11.39
CA VAL A 253 14.64 -4.73 10.29
C VAL A 253 14.15 -4.15 8.95
N ARG A 254 12.92 -3.63 8.88
CA ARG A 254 12.29 -3.17 7.63
C ARG A 254 12.99 -1.94 7.04
N GLU A 255 13.37 -1.00 7.89
CA GLU A 255 13.92 0.31 7.52
C GLU A 255 15.45 0.39 7.70
N ASN A 256 16.09 -0.69 8.18
CA ASN A 256 17.52 -0.74 8.55
C ASN A 256 17.90 0.40 9.53
N LEU A 257 17.05 0.66 10.52
CA LEU A 257 17.24 1.70 11.55
C LEU A 257 18.06 1.20 12.74
N HIS A 258 18.63 2.14 13.51
CA HIS A 258 19.13 1.85 14.85
C HIS A 258 18.00 1.91 15.90
N PRO A 259 18.13 1.20 17.05
CA PRO A 259 17.10 1.19 18.09
C PRO A 259 16.68 2.58 18.61
N GLU A 260 17.65 3.51 18.76
CA GLU A 260 17.38 4.90 19.17
C GLU A 260 16.58 5.67 18.11
N GLU A 261 16.69 5.29 16.83
CA GLU A 261 15.95 5.87 15.71
C GLU A 261 14.54 5.29 15.62
N ALA A 262 14.40 3.95 15.67
CA ALA A 262 13.10 3.27 15.69
C ALA A 262 12.23 3.71 16.89
N ALA A 263 12.81 3.82 18.09
CA ALA A 263 12.11 4.38 19.25
C ALA A 263 11.70 5.85 19.06
N SER A 264 12.49 6.64 18.33
CA SER A 264 12.15 8.03 17.99
C SER A 264 11.02 8.12 16.95
N VAL A 265 10.95 7.16 16.01
CA VAL A 265 9.84 7.02 15.04
C VAL A 265 8.54 6.75 15.79
N ILE A 266 8.53 5.71 16.63
CA ILE A 266 7.33 5.30 17.37
C ILE A 266 6.83 6.43 18.28
N ALA A 267 7.72 7.06 19.04
CA ALA A 267 7.33 8.18 19.90
C ALA A 267 6.78 9.40 19.12
N PHE A 268 7.19 9.60 17.87
CA PHE A 268 6.62 10.64 17.01
C PHE A 268 5.24 10.26 16.48
N VAL A 269 5.08 9.02 16.02
CA VAL A 269 3.80 8.45 15.54
C VAL A 269 2.77 8.44 16.66
N ASP A 270 3.10 7.90 17.84
CA ASP A 270 2.22 7.82 19.00
C ASP A 270 1.73 9.22 19.45
N VAL A 271 2.55 10.27 19.31
CA VAL A 271 2.16 11.67 19.59
C VAL A 271 1.19 12.23 18.53
N VAL A 272 1.29 11.80 17.26
CA VAL A 272 0.30 12.16 16.22
C VAL A 272 -1.02 11.41 16.46
N MET A 273 -0.95 10.12 16.79
CA MET A 273 -2.13 9.28 17.05
C MET A 273 -2.90 9.74 18.29
N ALA A 274 -2.21 9.96 19.41
CA ALA A 274 -2.83 10.43 20.65
C ALA A 274 -3.55 11.78 20.48
N ALA A 275 -3.01 12.69 19.67
CA ALA A 275 -3.67 13.97 19.38
C ALA A 275 -5.00 13.83 18.62
N LYS A 276 -5.16 12.80 17.78
CA LYS A 276 -6.44 12.47 17.12
C LYS A 276 -7.38 11.72 18.07
N ALA A 277 -6.88 10.73 18.82
CA ALA A 277 -7.65 9.92 19.76
C ALA A 277 -8.21 10.74 20.95
N GLU A 278 -7.43 11.67 21.50
CA GLU A 278 -7.89 12.62 22.54
C GLU A 278 -8.80 13.75 21.98
N ALA A 279 -9.04 13.79 20.65
CA ALA A 279 -9.81 14.83 19.94
C ALA A 279 -9.37 16.28 20.30
N VAL A 280 -8.05 16.54 20.30
CA VAL A 280 -7.46 17.73 20.91
C VAL A 280 -7.80 19.03 20.15
N GLU A 281 -8.55 19.94 20.79
CA GLU A 281 -8.97 21.22 20.20
C GLU A 281 -7.81 22.13 19.73
N ASP A 282 -6.66 22.12 20.43
CA ASP A 282 -5.44 22.83 20.05
C ASP A 282 -4.23 21.88 20.07
N VAL A 283 -4.16 21.03 19.04
CA VAL A 283 -3.02 20.14 18.75
C VAL A 283 -1.69 20.92 18.78
N SER A 284 -1.69 22.19 18.37
CA SER A 284 -0.47 23.00 18.26
C SER A 284 0.06 23.49 19.62
N ASP A 285 -0.77 23.73 20.63
CA ASP A 285 -0.30 23.99 22.01
C ASP A 285 -0.07 22.69 22.79
N TRP A 286 -0.84 21.64 22.53
CA TRP A 286 -0.66 20.30 23.11
C TRP A 286 0.69 19.68 22.70
N ALA A 287 1.00 19.59 21.39
CA ALA A 287 2.25 18.99 20.91
C ALA A 287 3.49 19.79 21.37
N ARG A 288 3.36 21.12 21.49
CA ARG A 288 4.39 21.99 22.07
C ARG A 288 4.67 21.75 23.56
N LYS A 289 3.78 21.06 24.29
CA LYS A 289 4.02 20.58 25.66
C LYS A 289 4.72 19.24 25.61
N GLN A 290 4.14 18.23 24.95
CA GLN A 290 4.69 16.88 24.85
C GLN A 290 6.18 16.89 24.43
N ILE A 291 6.48 17.51 23.28
CA ILE A 291 7.85 17.56 22.72
C ILE A 291 8.81 18.43 23.55
N LYS A 292 8.28 19.30 24.43
CA LYS A 292 9.07 20.13 25.34
C LYS A 292 9.39 19.42 26.66
N GLU A 293 8.64 18.38 27.02
CA GLU A 293 8.84 17.64 28.26
C GLU A 293 10.02 16.66 28.13
N ASP A 294 10.15 15.95 27.00
CA ASP A 294 11.42 15.36 26.59
C ASP A 294 11.78 15.62 25.10
N PRO A 295 12.61 16.65 24.81
CA PRO A 295 13.12 16.93 23.46
C PRO A 295 14.21 15.98 22.95
N GLN A 296 14.60 14.93 23.70
CA GLN A 296 15.58 13.91 23.29
C GLN A 296 14.92 12.62 22.79
N THR A 297 13.70 12.29 23.24
CA THR A 297 12.92 11.15 22.72
C THR A 297 12.73 11.20 21.20
N PHE A 298 12.70 12.40 20.61
CA PHE A 298 12.54 12.62 19.17
C PHE A 298 13.89 12.84 18.45
N ALA A 299 15.02 12.49 19.05
CA ALA A 299 16.34 12.81 18.50
C ALA A 299 16.71 12.00 17.24
N GLY A 300 16.24 10.76 17.13
CA GLY A 300 16.50 9.87 15.99
C GLY A 300 15.73 10.21 14.72
N ILE A 301 14.61 10.93 14.82
CA ILE A 301 13.93 11.57 13.66
C ILE A 301 14.89 12.52 12.89
N ALA A 302 16.02 12.90 13.49
CA ALA A 302 17.05 13.69 12.83
C ALA A 302 17.85 12.96 11.74
N GLU A 303 17.66 11.65 11.53
CA GLU A 303 18.30 10.91 10.43
C GLU A 303 17.28 10.59 9.31
N PRO A 304 17.68 10.64 8.01
CA PRO A 304 16.71 10.59 6.90
C PRO A 304 15.79 9.37 6.85
N PRO A 305 16.25 8.11 7.07
CA PRO A 305 15.37 6.95 7.03
C PRO A 305 14.32 6.97 8.15
N ALA A 306 14.68 7.43 9.35
CA ALA A 306 13.74 7.56 10.47
C ALA A 306 12.64 8.59 10.16
N ALA A 307 13.00 9.72 9.54
CA ALA A 307 12.01 10.69 9.08
C ALA A 307 11.10 10.12 7.98
N ALA A 308 11.62 9.28 7.08
CA ALA A 308 10.84 8.62 6.04
C ALA A 308 9.85 7.59 6.61
N ALA A 309 10.32 6.66 7.45
CA ALA A 309 9.47 5.67 8.13
C ALA A 309 8.37 6.32 8.97
N ALA A 310 8.68 7.41 9.68
CA ALA A 310 7.69 8.19 10.44
C ALA A 310 6.65 8.91 9.55
N LEU A 311 6.96 9.17 8.27
CA LEU A 311 5.99 9.68 7.31
C LEU A 311 5.15 8.53 6.73
N GLU A 312 5.75 7.39 6.44
CA GLU A 312 5.12 6.21 5.84
C GLU A 312 4.02 5.64 6.72
N LEU A 313 4.33 5.35 7.99
CA LEU A 313 3.37 4.89 9.02
C LEU A 313 2.20 5.87 9.27
N LEU A 314 2.37 7.15 8.90
CA LEU A 314 1.33 8.19 9.00
C LEU A 314 0.66 8.49 7.64
N SER A 315 1.05 7.80 6.58
CA SER A 315 0.46 7.87 5.23
C SER A 315 -0.62 6.82 5.03
N GLU A 316 -0.50 5.67 5.71
CA GLU A 316 -1.49 4.58 5.76
C GLU A 316 -2.79 4.99 6.50
N LEU A 317 -2.82 6.17 7.13
CA LEU A 317 -3.83 6.53 8.13
C LEU A 317 -4.58 7.82 7.75
N ASP A 318 -5.88 7.70 7.43
CA ASP A 318 -6.73 8.80 6.95
C ASP A 318 -6.77 10.06 7.85
N ASP A 319 -6.92 11.23 7.22
CA ASP A 319 -7.11 12.56 7.84
C ASP A 319 -6.00 13.06 8.80
N HIS A 320 -4.85 12.37 8.92
CA HIS A 320 -3.80 12.75 9.88
C HIS A 320 -2.96 13.98 9.50
N ASP A 321 -2.91 14.42 8.24
CA ASP A 321 -1.99 15.50 7.80
C ASP A 321 -2.12 16.81 8.60
N SER A 322 -3.34 17.17 9.02
CA SER A 322 -3.54 18.39 9.82
C SER A 322 -2.91 18.29 11.22
N VAL A 323 -2.91 17.08 11.79
CA VAL A 323 -2.29 16.74 13.08
C VAL A 323 -0.78 16.62 12.91
N LEU A 324 -0.31 15.86 11.92
CA LEU A 324 1.10 15.72 11.55
C LEU A 324 1.76 17.08 11.30
N HIS A 325 1.13 17.98 10.54
CA HIS A 325 1.63 19.33 10.32
C HIS A 325 1.81 20.11 11.64
N SER A 326 0.86 20.00 12.57
CA SER A 326 0.94 20.64 13.89
C SER A 326 2.03 20.05 14.78
N VAL A 327 2.15 18.72 14.83
CA VAL A 327 3.16 18.00 15.63
C VAL A 327 4.56 18.24 15.06
N ALA A 328 4.75 18.14 13.75
CA ALA A 328 6.03 18.42 13.08
C ALA A 328 6.45 19.91 13.24
N THR A 329 5.50 20.86 13.17
CA THR A 329 5.77 22.28 13.49
C THR A 329 6.17 22.45 14.95
N ALA A 330 5.51 21.77 15.89
CA ALA A 330 5.90 21.78 17.30
C ALA A 330 7.30 21.16 17.52
N LEU A 331 7.67 20.13 16.76
CA LEU A 331 9.01 19.52 16.77
C LEU A 331 10.07 20.47 16.22
N ALA A 332 9.79 21.15 15.11
CA ALA A 332 10.67 22.18 14.54
C ALA A 332 10.87 23.35 15.53
N GLU A 333 9.86 23.72 16.32
CA GLU A 333 9.99 24.70 17.40
C GLU A 333 10.77 24.19 18.63
N LYS A 334 10.35 23.05 19.20
CA LYS A 334 10.68 22.62 20.58
C LYS A 334 11.72 21.50 20.67
N GLY A 335 11.83 20.67 19.63
CA GLY A 335 12.78 19.57 19.55
C GLY A 335 14.24 20.02 19.58
N SER A 336 15.14 19.03 19.69
CA SER A 336 16.60 19.21 19.65
C SER A 336 17.07 20.02 18.44
N ARG A 337 18.31 20.53 18.44
CA ARG A 337 18.85 21.24 17.26
C ARG A 337 18.97 20.33 16.04
N ARG A 338 19.21 19.02 16.24
CA ARG A 338 19.51 18.06 15.16
C ARG A 338 18.26 17.69 14.37
N VAL A 339 17.10 17.56 15.03
CA VAL A 339 15.84 17.12 14.40
C VAL A 339 15.14 18.21 13.55
N LYS A 340 15.59 19.46 13.59
CA LYS A 340 14.86 20.57 12.92
C LYS A 340 14.75 20.47 11.39
N PRO A 341 15.75 19.99 10.61
CA PRO A 341 15.59 19.77 9.17
C PRO A 341 14.49 18.75 8.88
N ALA A 342 14.54 17.57 9.53
CA ALA A 342 13.52 16.53 9.43
C ALA A 342 12.12 17.03 9.83
N ALA A 343 12.01 17.76 10.93
CA ALA A 343 10.74 18.31 11.41
C ALA A 343 10.14 19.34 10.44
N HIS A 344 10.97 20.19 9.81
CA HIS A 344 10.53 21.08 8.75
C HIS A 344 10.14 20.33 7.47
N TRP A 345 10.85 19.26 7.13
CA TRP A 345 10.52 18.40 5.98
C TRP A 345 9.19 17.66 6.19
N LEU A 346 8.95 17.05 7.35
CA LEU A 346 7.68 16.43 7.74
C LEU A 346 6.52 17.44 7.72
N ALA A 347 6.71 18.63 8.30
CA ALA A 347 5.72 19.71 8.24
C ALA A 347 5.46 20.19 6.80
N GLY A 348 6.44 20.06 5.91
CA GLY A 348 6.35 20.32 4.48
C GLY A 348 5.53 19.26 3.73
N LYS A 349 5.80 17.96 3.96
CA LYS A 349 5.04 16.84 3.37
C LYS A 349 3.56 16.92 3.71
N ALA A 350 3.24 17.14 4.98
CA ALA A 350 1.85 17.36 5.41
C ALA A 350 1.24 18.66 4.84
N SER A 351 2.03 19.73 4.65
CA SER A 351 1.55 20.94 3.96
C SER A 351 1.22 20.67 2.50
N ASP A 352 1.99 19.81 1.82
CA ASP A 352 1.80 19.44 0.42
C ASP A 352 0.49 18.65 0.24
N ARG A 353 0.29 17.61 1.05
CA ARG A 353 -0.96 16.81 1.05
C ARG A 353 -2.20 17.65 1.36
N LEU A 354 -2.10 18.60 2.29
CA LEU A 354 -3.14 19.62 2.57
C LEU A 354 -3.32 20.67 1.45
N GLY A 355 -2.69 20.51 0.27
CA GLY A 355 -2.80 21.40 -0.88
C GLY A 355 -2.10 22.75 -0.72
N LYS A 356 -1.30 22.95 0.34
CA LYS A 356 -0.65 24.22 0.69
C LYS A 356 0.78 24.26 0.13
N ILE A 357 0.93 24.05 -1.17
CA ILE A 357 2.22 23.80 -1.80
C ILE A 357 3.28 24.89 -1.57
N LEU A 358 2.89 26.17 -1.51
CA LEU A 358 3.82 27.28 -1.19
C LEU A 358 4.29 27.27 0.28
N VAL A 359 3.54 26.63 1.19
CA VAL A 359 3.95 26.40 2.59
C VAL A 359 4.89 25.19 2.68
N ALA A 360 4.65 24.16 1.87
CA ALA A 360 5.56 23.02 1.72
C ALA A 360 6.93 23.45 1.19
N GLU A 361 6.96 24.20 0.07
CA GLU A 361 8.19 24.75 -0.53
C GLU A 361 8.99 25.58 0.49
N ALA A 362 8.34 26.49 1.22
CA ALA A 362 8.99 27.28 2.26
C ALA A 362 9.54 26.43 3.43
N SER A 363 8.88 25.31 3.75
CA SER A 363 9.32 24.39 4.80
C SER A 363 10.53 23.57 4.33
N TYR A 364 10.55 23.11 3.07
CA TYR A 364 11.70 22.42 2.47
C TYR A 364 12.92 23.35 2.32
N GLU A 365 12.74 24.61 1.87
CA GLU A 365 13.82 25.60 1.87
C GLU A 365 14.35 25.84 3.30
N THR A 366 13.48 25.84 4.32
CA THR A 366 13.90 26.01 5.73
C THR A 366 14.67 24.78 6.25
N ALA A 367 14.30 23.57 5.84
CA ALA A 367 15.07 22.37 6.16
C ALA A 367 16.48 22.43 5.55
N HIS A 368 16.58 22.83 4.28
CA HIS A 368 17.84 22.98 3.54
C HIS A 368 18.73 24.13 4.05
N ASP A 369 18.16 25.23 4.52
CA ASP A 369 18.90 26.33 5.16
C ASP A 369 19.46 25.92 6.55
N LEU A 370 18.84 24.94 7.22
CA LEU A 370 19.28 24.40 8.51
C LEU A 370 20.32 23.29 8.35
N ASP A 371 20.18 22.45 7.33
CA ASP A 371 21.14 21.41 6.94
C ASP A 371 21.21 21.30 5.39
N PRO A 372 22.25 21.89 4.76
CA PRO A 372 22.41 21.92 3.30
C PRO A 372 22.69 20.58 2.63
N ASP A 373 22.84 19.51 3.41
CA ASP A 373 23.10 18.14 2.97
C ASP A 373 21.90 17.20 3.28
N TRP A 374 20.75 17.76 3.73
CA TRP A 374 19.51 17.01 4.01
C TRP A 374 18.79 16.57 2.73
N THR A 375 19.28 15.46 2.14
CA THR A 375 18.81 14.84 0.89
C THR A 375 17.29 14.86 0.67
N PRO A 376 16.41 14.49 1.63
CA PRO A 376 14.96 14.48 1.37
C PRO A 376 14.39 15.85 0.97
N ALA A 377 14.82 16.94 1.61
CA ALA A 377 14.38 18.29 1.22
C ALA A 377 15.04 18.76 -0.08
N ILE A 378 16.28 18.34 -0.36
CA ILE A 378 16.95 18.64 -1.64
C ILE A 378 16.18 18.01 -2.80
N PHE A 379 15.70 16.77 -2.64
CA PHE A 379 14.93 16.04 -3.64
C PHE A 379 13.52 16.64 -3.84
N ASP A 380 12.78 16.92 -2.77
CA ASP A 380 11.50 17.62 -2.86
C ASP A 380 11.65 19.00 -3.53
N LEU A 381 12.69 19.78 -3.18
CA LEU A 381 12.98 21.06 -3.85
C LEU A 381 13.36 20.89 -5.33
N ALA A 382 13.93 19.75 -5.73
CA ALA A 382 14.21 19.44 -7.13
C ALA A 382 12.92 19.14 -7.91
N LEU A 383 11.99 18.39 -7.32
CA LEU A 383 10.64 18.18 -7.85
C LEU A 383 9.87 19.50 -7.99
N LEU A 384 9.86 20.36 -6.96
CA LEU A 384 9.14 21.64 -7.04
C LEU A 384 9.79 22.60 -8.05
N ALA A 385 11.13 22.56 -8.21
CA ALA A 385 11.83 23.29 -9.27
C ALA A 385 11.49 22.74 -10.67
N ALA A 386 11.32 21.42 -10.82
CA ALA A 386 10.86 20.79 -12.05
C ALA A 386 9.42 21.24 -12.41
N ASP A 387 8.50 21.25 -11.44
CA ASP A 387 7.13 21.78 -11.60
C ASP A 387 7.12 23.26 -12.03
N ARG A 388 8.01 24.09 -11.49
CA ARG A 388 8.23 25.48 -11.93
C ARG A 388 8.87 25.62 -13.32
N SER A 389 9.24 24.50 -13.96
CA SER A 389 10.06 24.45 -15.18
C SER A 389 11.45 25.13 -15.03
N ASP A 390 11.96 25.27 -13.81
CA ASP A 390 13.35 25.66 -13.54
C ASP A 390 14.26 24.43 -13.53
N VAL A 391 14.44 23.88 -14.73
CA VAL A 391 15.32 22.73 -15.01
C VAL A 391 16.75 22.98 -14.51
N THR A 392 17.21 24.25 -14.48
CA THR A 392 18.56 24.59 -14.02
C THR A 392 18.67 24.46 -12.50
N ARG A 393 17.67 24.94 -11.74
CA ARG A 393 17.61 24.73 -10.29
C ARG A 393 17.43 23.25 -9.95
N ALA A 394 16.55 22.53 -10.66
CA ALA A 394 16.27 21.12 -10.38
C ALA A 394 17.53 20.24 -10.56
N LEU A 395 18.23 20.34 -11.70
CA LEU A 395 19.49 19.63 -11.94
C LEU A 395 20.59 20.02 -10.92
N ALA A 396 20.66 21.30 -10.53
CA ALA A 396 21.62 21.79 -9.54
C ALA A 396 21.31 21.39 -8.09
N LEU A 397 20.12 20.86 -7.82
CA LEU A 397 19.75 20.24 -6.55
C LEU A 397 20.06 18.74 -6.58
N LEU A 398 19.63 18.02 -7.63
CA LEU A 398 19.94 16.58 -7.79
C LEU A 398 21.46 16.32 -7.80
N GLY A 399 22.25 17.16 -8.46
CA GLY A 399 23.72 17.08 -8.44
C GLY A 399 24.40 17.42 -7.09
N ARG A 400 23.64 17.46 -5.99
CA ARG A 400 24.13 17.54 -4.60
C ARG A 400 23.83 16.25 -3.81
N ILE A 401 22.96 15.39 -4.33
CA ILE A 401 22.60 14.10 -3.76
C ILE A 401 23.59 13.05 -4.31
N GLU A 402 24.14 12.20 -3.45
CA GLU A 402 25.00 11.10 -3.91
C GLU A 402 24.18 10.10 -4.73
N GLY A 403 24.62 9.82 -5.97
CA GLY A 403 23.86 9.02 -6.93
C GLY A 403 22.76 9.79 -7.68
N GLY A 404 22.53 11.07 -7.38
CA GLY A 404 21.45 11.90 -7.95
C GLY A 404 21.49 12.07 -9.47
N GLU A 405 22.61 11.76 -10.14
CA GLU A 405 22.69 11.65 -11.61
C GLU A 405 22.02 10.38 -12.18
N SER A 406 21.68 9.40 -11.35
CA SER A 406 21.03 8.14 -11.73
C SER A 406 19.50 8.20 -11.61
N GLU A 407 18.97 9.27 -11.02
CA GLU A 407 17.55 9.50 -10.84
C GLU A 407 16.79 9.61 -12.17
N VAL A 408 15.61 9.00 -12.23
CA VAL A 408 14.70 9.12 -13.39
C VAL A 408 14.37 10.59 -13.66
N LEU A 409 14.21 11.39 -12.59
CA LEU A 409 14.01 12.83 -12.69
C LEU A 409 15.20 13.54 -13.35
N HIS A 410 16.45 13.12 -13.09
CA HIS A 410 17.63 13.72 -13.71
C HIS A 410 17.70 13.43 -15.22
N GLU A 411 17.48 12.18 -15.63
CA GLU A 411 17.47 11.79 -17.06
C GLU A 411 16.37 12.53 -17.82
N VAL A 412 15.17 12.63 -17.24
CA VAL A 412 14.05 13.42 -17.77
C VAL A 412 14.39 14.91 -17.88
N LEU A 413 14.98 15.52 -16.83
CA LEU A 413 15.35 16.94 -16.82
C LEU A 413 16.43 17.28 -17.86
N GLN A 414 17.38 16.38 -18.13
CA GLN A 414 18.39 16.60 -19.18
C GLN A 414 17.76 16.84 -20.55
N ARG A 415 16.63 16.18 -20.86
CA ARG A 415 15.89 16.35 -22.13
C ARG A 415 15.35 17.78 -22.32
N TYR A 416 15.20 18.55 -21.23
CA TYR A 416 14.72 19.94 -21.21
C TYR A 416 15.79 20.96 -20.79
N ALA A 417 17.05 20.55 -20.62
CA ALA A 417 18.14 21.42 -20.19
C ALA A 417 18.55 22.46 -21.25
N PRO A 418 18.96 23.69 -20.85
CA PRO A 418 19.48 24.67 -21.80
C PRO A 418 20.74 24.18 -22.53
N ALA A 419 20.70 24.13 -23.86
CA ALA A 419 21.86 23.69 -24.64
C ALA A 419 23.05 24.66 -24.49
N GLU A 420 24.23 24.10 -24.22
CA GLU A 420 25.46 24.88 -24.19
C GLU A 420 25.97 25.17 -25.60
N HIS A 421 26.20 26.46 -25.88
CA HIS A 421 26.87 26.93 -27.10
C HIS A 421 28.23 27.57 -26.74
N PRO A 422 29.26 26.77 -26.42
CA PRO A 422 30.59 27.27 -26.06
C PRO A 422 31.28 28.01 -27.22
N GLU A 423 30.82 27.83 -28.45
CA GLU A 423 31.27 28.56 -29.65
C GLU A 423 30.70 29.98 -29.77
N LEU A 424 29.66 30.34 -28.99
CA LEU A 424 29.01 31.65 -29.04
C LEU A 424 29.42 32.56 -27.88
N GLY A 425 30.08 33.67 -28.20
CA GLY A 425 30.34 34.73 -27.24
C GLY A 425 29.03 35.38 -26.76
N ARG A 426 28.98 35.76 -25.48
CA ARG A 426 27.82 36.38 -24.81
C ARG A 426 27.14 37.54 -25.58
N ASN A 427 27.86 38.24 -26.46
CA ASN A 427 27.32 39.37 -27.24
C ASN A 427 27.03 39.06 -28.72
N ASP A 428 27.28 37.85 -29.17
CA ASP A 428 27.20 37.45 -30.57
C ASP A 428 25.76 37.21 -31.02
N LYS A 429 25.55 36.95 -32.31
CA LYS A 429 24.23 36.63 -32.85
C LYS A 429 23.83 35.24 -32.38
N CYS A 430 22.60 35.10 -31.87
CA CYS A 430 22.10 33.80 -31.41
C CYS A 430 21.97 32.84 -32.61
N TRP A 431 22.34 31.57 -32.40
CA TRP A 431 22.27 30.49 -33.40
C TRP A 431 20.88 30.34 -34.04
N CYS A 432 19.82 30.55 -33.25
CA CYS A 432 18.39 30.37 -33.59
C CYS A 432 17.83 31.31 -34.68
N GLY A 433 18.68 32.00 -35.46
CA GLY A 433 18.28 32.87 -36.57
C GLY A 433 17.59 34.18 -36.17
N SER A 434 17.18 34.37 -34.91
CA SER A 434 16.39 35.52 -34.43
C SER A 434 17.05 36.90 -34.60
N GLY A 435 18.34 36.94 -34.95
CA GLY A 435 19.12 38.16 -35.11
C GLY A 435 19.39 38.95 -33.81
N ARG A 436 18.86 38.49 -32.67
CA ARG A 436 19.13 39.05 -31.33
C ARG A 436 20.52 38.64 -30.84
N LYS A 437 21.00 39.30 -29.78
CA LYS A 437 22.23 38.88 -29.10
C LYS A 437 21.98 37.63 -28.26
N PHE A 438 22.92 36.69 -28.20
CA PHE A 438 22.78 35.42 -27.49
C PHE A 438 22.31 35.62 -26.03
N LYS A 439 22.94 36.54 -25.27
CA LYS A 439 22.53 36.94 -23.90
C LYS A 439 21.12 37.51 -23.71
N VAL A 440 20.40 37.81 -24.78
CA VAL A 440 19.02 38.32 -24.76
C VAL A 440 18.06 37.23 -25.28
N CYS A 441 18.55 36.35 -26.14
CA CYS A 441 17.76 35.29 -26.75
C CYS A 441 17.76 34.01 -25.89
N HIS A 442 18.83 33.20 -25.93
CA HIS A 442 18.86 31.83 -25.37
C HIS A 442 20.03 31.51 -24.42
N LEU A 443 20.97 32.42 -24.15
CA LEU A 443 22.05 32.11 -23.18
C LEU A 443 21.44 31.88 -21.78
N GLY A 444 21.57 30.66 -21.24
CA GLY A 444 20.98 30.28 -19.96
C GLY A 444 19.44 30.22 -20.00
N LYS A 445 18.86 29.85 -21.14
CA LYS A 445 17.42 29.60 -21.31
C LYS A 445 17.26 28.38 -22.22
N SER A 446 16.31 27.52 -21.91
CA SER A 446 16.14 26.30 -22.68
C SER A 446 15.48 26.53 -24.05
N GLU A 447 15.65 25.55 -24.93
CA GLU A 447 15.22 25.58 -26.34
C GLU A 447 13.80 25.02 -26.53
N VAL A 448 13.25 24.41 -25.47
CA VAL A 448 11.92 23.80 -25.35
C VAL A 448 10.85 24.59 -26.09
N THR A 449 10.32 24.01 -27.17
CA THR A 449 9.19 24.57 -27.93
C THR A 449 7.89 24.47 -27.12
N PHE A 450 6.81 25.13 -27.55
CA PHE A 450 5.51 24.97 -26.87
C PHE A 450 5.01 23.52 -26.90
N ASP A 451 5.29 22.80 -27.98
CA ASP A 451 4.96 21.39 -28.16
C ASP A 451 5.79 20.49 -27.19
N ASP A 452 7.04 20.87 -26.90
CA ASP A 452 7.88 20.22 -25.88
C ASP A 452 7.45 20.60 -24.45
N ARG A 453 6.94 21.82 -24.20
CA ARG A 453 6.39 22.21 -22.89
C ARG A 453 5.10 21.48 -22.55
N ALA A 454 4.28 21.17 -23.56
CA ALA A 454 3.16 20.26 -23.41
C ALA A 454 3.63 18.84 -23.05
N ASN A 455 4.68 18.34 -23.71
CA ASN A 455 5.31 17.06 -23.32
C ASN A 455 5.82 17.09 -21.87
N TRP A 456 6.42 18.20 -21.45
CA TRP A 456 6.90 18.38 -20.07
C TRP A 456 5.76 18.39 -19.05
N LEU A 457 4.64 19.08 -19.34
CA LEU A 457 3.44 19.08 -18.50
C LEU A 457 2.86 17.67 -18.30
N TYR A 458 2.81 16.85 -19.35
CA TYR A 458 2.36 15.45 -19.22
C TYR A 458 3.30 14.64 -18.33
N VAL A 459 4.62 14.76 -18.54
CA VAL A 459 5.62 14.03 -17.75
C VAL A 459 5.62 14.45 -16.27
N LYS A 460 5.36 15.72 -15.93
CA LYS A 460 5.14 16.14 -14.53
C LYS A 460 3.97 15.41 -13.88
N ALA A 461 2.86 15.26 -14.61
CA ALA A 461 1.71 14.52 -14.12
C ALA A 461 2.02 13.02 -13.96
N GLN A 462 2.79 12.41 -14.87
CA GLN A 462 3.27 11.02 -14.73
C GLN A 462 4.21 10.83 -13.52
N LEU A 463 5.03 11.83 -13.20
CA LEU A 463 5.89 11.81 -12.00
C LEU A 463 5.05 12.00 -10.72
N PHE A 464 3.99 12.80 -10.79
CA PHE A 464 3.03 12.99 -9.69
C PHE A 464 2.17 11.74 -9.43
N SER A 465 1.75 11.02 -10.47
CA SER A 465 1.02 9.75 -10.33
C SER A 465 1.90 8.58 -9.85
N ARG A 466 3.16 8.85 -9.48
CA ARG A 466 4.09 7.89 -8.86
C ARG A 466 4.46 8.24 -7.43
N THR A 467 3.78 9.21 -6.80
CA THR A 467 3.84 9.33 -5.34
C THR A 467 2.97 8.25 -4.70
N PRO A 468 3.26 7.79 -3.47
CA PRO A 468 2.55 6.67 -2.85
C PRO A 468 1.03 6.84 -2.83
N GLU A 469 0.53 8.06 -2.67
CA GLU A 469 -0.91 8.35 -2.61
C GLU A 469 -1.68 8.12 -3.94
N TYR A 470 -0.98 7.76 -5.02
CA TYR A 470 -1.55 7.55 -6.36
C TYR A 470 -0.96 6.34 -7.12
N PHE A 471 0.08 5.69 -6.60
CA PHE A 471 0.82 4.67 -7.35
C PHE A 471 -0.01 3.41 -7.57
N ASP A 472 -0.77 2.97 -6.57
CA ASP A 472 -1.56 1.73 -6.64
C ASP A 472 -2.62 1.82 -7.75
N ALA A 473 -3.31 2.96 -7.85
CA ALA A 473 -4.25 3.23 -8.94
C ALA A 473 -3.60 3.31 -10.34
N VAL A 474 -2.27 3.48 -10.44
CA VAL A 474 -1.51 3.28 -11.68
C VAL A 474 -1.13 1.81 -11.86
N PHE A 475 -0.73 1.14 -10.78
CA PHE A 475 -0.31 -0.26 -10.76
C PHE A 475 -1.44 -1.22 -11.12
N ASP A 476 -2.64 -1.07 -10.56
CA ASP A 476 -3.82 -1.89 -10.88
C ASP A 476 -4.19 -1.81 -12.38
N LEU A 477 -4.20 -0.59 -12.91
CA LEU A 477 -4.48 -0.35 -14.33
C LEU A 477 -3.33 -0.84 -15.22
N ALA A 478 -2.10 -0.86 -14.72
CA ALA A 478 -0.95 -1.45 -15.39
C ALA A 478 -0.99 -2.99 -15.36
N LEU A 479 -1.49 -3.59 -14.30
CA LEU A 479 -1.68 -5.05 -14.15
C LEU A 479 -2.77 -5.56 -15.10
N ILE A 480 -3.96 -4.94 -15.07
CA ILE A 480 -5.07 -5.22 -16.02
C ILE A 480 -4.60 -5.08 -17.48
N ARG A 481 -3.70 -4.12 -17.76
CA ARG A 481 -3.09 -3.97 -19.08
C ARG A 481 -2.09 -5.08 -19.39
N ALA A 482 -1.26 -5.47 -18.42
CA ALA A 482 -0.17 -6.43 -18.59
C ALA A 482 -0.66 -7.87 -18.79
N GLU A 483 -1.70 -8.31 -18.08
CA GLU A 483 -2.31 -9.65 -18.19
C GLU A 483 -2.67 -10.06 -19.63
N GLN A 484 -2.99 -9.08 -20.49
CA GLN A 484 -3.35 -9.32 -21.89
C GLN A 484 -2.13 -9.59 -22.80
N PHE A 485 -0.91 -9.55 -22.26
CA PHE A 485 0.35 -9.81 -22.97
C PHE A 485 1.12 -10.97 -22.35
N ASN A 486 1.63 -11.86 -23.21
CA ASN A 486 2.53 -12.95 -22.80
C ASN A 486 4.00 -12.44 -22.78
N SER A 487 4.33 -11.54 -21.85
CA SER A 487 5.67 -10.96 -21.69
C SER A 487 5.96 -10.53 -20.25
N GLU A 488 7.09 -10.97 -19.69
CA GLU A 488 7.58 -10.58 -18.36
C GLU A 488 7.84 -9.05 -18.25
N GLU A 489 8.12 -8.38 -19.37
CA GLU A 489 8.35 -6.93 -19.42
C GLU A 489 7.05 -6.09 -19.41
N ALA A 490 5.87 -6.73 -19.52
CA ALA A 490 4.61 -6.03 -19.78
C ALA A 490 4.17 -5.09 -18.65
N LEU A 491 4.31 -5.51 -17.39
CA LEU A 491 3.92 -4.70 -16.23
C LEU A 491 4.81 -3.46 -16.09
N THR A 492 6.13 -3.63 -16.22
CA THR A 492 7.11 -2.53 -16.19
C THR A 492 6.78 -1.46 -17.23
N LEU A 493 6.53 -1.88 -18.48
CA LEU A 493 6.17 -0.96 -19.57
C LEU A 493 4.80 -0.32 -19.38
N ALA A 494 3.84 -1.01 -18.76
CA ALA A 494 2.52 -0.47 -18.43
C ALA A 494 2.57 0.62 -17.34
N VAL A 495 3.46 0.49 -16.34
CA VAL A 495 3.73 1.52 -15.32
C VAL A 495 4.56 2.69 -15.89
N GLU A 496 5.32 2.47 -16.97
CA GLU A 496 6.07 3.53 -17.64
C GLU A 496 5.20 4.55 -18.39
N GLY A 497 4.08 4.15 -18.99
CA GLY A 497 3.24 5.07 -19.77
C GLY A 497 2.03 4.47 -20.48
N GLY A 498 1.70 5.03 -21.64
CA GLY A 498 0.62 4.54 -22.50
C GLY A 498 -0.78 4.60 -21.85
N LEU A 499 -1.60 3.59 -22.18
CA LEU A 499 -3.03 3.54 -21.88
C LEU A 499 -3.34 3.55 -20.37
N ALA A 500 -2.61 2.77 -19.58
CA ALA A 500 -2.84 2.63 -18.14
C ALA A 500 -2.61 3.97 -17.43
N VAL A 501 -1.49 4.63 -17.72
CA VAL A 501 -1.17 5.93 -17.12
C VAL A 501 -2.11 7.05 -17.60
N ASP A 502 -2.59 7.07 -18.87
CA ASP A 502 -3.62 8.05 -19.28
C ASP A 502 -4.97 7.82 -18.59
N ALA A 503 -5.36 6.55 -18.38
CA ALA A 503 -6.57 6.20 -17.64
C ALA A 503 -6.46 6.63 -16.18
N ALA A 504 -5.35 6.32 -15.51
CA ALA A 504 -5.07 6.77 -14.15
C ALA A 504 -5.08 8.32 -14.03
N LEU A 505 -4.41 9.00 -14.96
CA LEU A 505 -4.35 10.46 -14.99
C LEU A 505 -5.73 11.10 -15.21
N PHE A 506 -6.48 10.71 -16.23
CA PHE A 506 -7.65 11.49 -16.65
C PHE A 506 -9.01 10.87 -16.30
N ASP A 507 -9.08 9.55 -16.18
CA ASP A 507 -10.35 8.85 -15.95
C ASP A 507 -10.46 8.40 -14.46
N ALA A 508 -9.35 8.09 -13.78
CA ALA A 508 -9.25 8.01 -12.31
C ALA A 508 -8.95 9.37 -11.63
N GLY A 509 -8.78 10.44 -12.42
CA GLY A 509 -8.76 11.82 -11.91
C GLY A 509 -7.43 12.33 -11.31
N ILE A 510 -6.34 11.56 -11.33
CA ILE A 510 -5.04 11.96 -10.74
C ILE A 510 -4.49 13.27 -11.35
N PHE A 511 -4.77 13.55 -12.62
CA PHE A 511 -4.42 14.82 -13.29
C PHE A 511 -5.20 16.02 -12.71
N ALA A 512 -6.43 15.82 -12.23
CA ALA A 512 -7.15 16.86 -11.50
C ALA A 512 -6.52 17.13 -10.14
N ALA A 513 -6.11 16.09 -9.41
CA ALA A 513 -5.35 16.22 -8.17
C ALA A 513 -4.01 16.93 -8.39
N PHE A 514 -3.28 16.60 -9.47
CA PHE A 514 -2.06 17.29 -9.89
C PHE A 514 -2.29 18.79 -10.14
N VAL A 515 -3.33 19.16 -10.91
CA VAL A 515 -3.64 20.58 -11.20
C VAL A 515 -4.07 21.34 -9.94
N VAL A 516 -4.72 20.69 -8.96
CA VAL A 516 -5.04 21.29 -7.66
C VAL A 516 -3.78 21.46 -6.80
N ARG A 517 -2.96 20.40 -6.63
CA ARG A 517 -1.83 20.33 -5.69
C ARG A 517 -0.54 21.00 -6.20
N ARG A 518 -0.26 20.96 -7.50
CA ARG A 518 0.92 21.59 -8.14
C ARG A 518 0.62 22.86 -8.93
N GLY A 519 -0.66 23.18 -9.21
CA GLY A 519 -1.05 24.24 -10.14
C GLY A 519 -0.76 25.69 -9.74
N GLU A 520 -0.21 25.95 -8.55
CA GLU A 520 0.38 27.26 -8.16
C GLU A 520 1.90 27.36 -8.46
N LEU A 521 2.56 26.22 -8.68
CA LEU A 521 3.97 26.17 -9.09
C LEU A 521 4.13 26.33 -10.60
N LEU A 522 3.20 25.75 -11.37
CA LEU A 522 3.25 25.68 -12.83
C LEU A 522 3.36 27.09 -13.47
N PRO A 523 4.21 27.27 -14.50
CA PRO A 523 4.18 28.45 -15.35
C PRO A 523 2.78 28.72 -15.93
N THR A 524 2.40 29.99 -16.08
CA THR A 524 1.03 30.40 -16.45
C THR A 524 0.48 29.71 -17.69
N ASP A 525 1.30 29.49 -18.72
CA ASP A 525 0.87 28.86 -19.97
C ASP A 525 0.83 27.32 -19.91
N GLU A 526 1.62 26.70 -19.02
CA GLU A 526 1.45 25.28 -18.68
C GLU A 526 0.19 25.08 -17.81
N ARG A 527 -0.12 26.03 -16.93
CA ARG A 527 -1.35 26.03 -16.14
C ARG A 527 -2.60 26.22 -16.99
N GLU A 528 -2.62 27.21 -17.89
CA GLU A 528 -3.71 27.42 -18.85
C GLU A 528 -3.93 26.18 -19.75
N LEU A 529 -2.85 25.47 -20.12
CA LEU A 529 -2.93 24.23 -20.88
C LEU A 529 -3.50 23.07 -20.05
N ALA A 530 -3.11 22.95 -18.78
CA ALA A 530 -3.63 21.92 -17.88
C ALA A 530 -5.13 22.11 -17.56
N ASP A 531 -5.55 23.35 -17.29
CA ASP A 531 -6.96 23.71 -17.12
C ASP A 531 -7.77 23.40 -18.40
N GLN A 532 -7.16 23.50 -19.59
CA GLN A 532 -7.78 23.06 -20.85
C GLN A 532 -7.86 21.53 -20.96
N TRP A 533 -6.81 20.79 -20.62
CA TRP A 533 -6.76 19.33 -20.72
C TRP A 533 -7.83 18.63 -19.87
N LEU A 534 -8.13 19.17 -18.68
CA LEU A 534 -9.23 18.69 -17.82
C LEU A 534 -10.61 18.70 -18.48
N SER A 535 -10.80 19.43 -19.58
CA SER A 535 -12.06 19.47 -20.35
C SER A 535 -12.12 18.51 -21.54
N ILE A 536 -11.08 17.69 -21.77
CA ILE A 536 -10.92 16.86 -22.96
C ILE A 536 -11.06 15.37 -22.62
N PRO A 537 -12.25 14.76 -22.84
CA PRO A 537 -12.40 13.32 -22.72
C PRO A 537 -11.69 12.60 -23.87
N ARG A 538 -11.30 11.33 -23.64
CA ARG A 538 -10.93 10.42 -24.72
C ARG A 538 -12.10 10.21 -25.70
N SER A 539 -11.79 9.78 -26.92
CA SER A 539 -12.79 9.60 -27.98
C SER A 539 -12.37 8.52 -28.97
N VAL A 540 -13.37 7.98 -29.68
CA VAL A 540 -13.15 7.12 -30.84
C VAL A 540 -13.01 7.99 -32.10
N TYR A 541 -11.93 7.77 -32.84
CA TYR A 541 -11.64 8.43 -34.09
C TYR A 541 -11.56 7.43 -35.23
N LYS A 542 -11.75 7.91 -36.46
CA LYS A 542 -11.39 7.21 -37.69
C LYS A 542 -10.16 7.86 -38.33
N VAL A 543 -9.17 7.06 -38.69
CA VAL A 543 -7.98 7.52 -39.43
C VAL A 543 -8.41 7.93 -40.84
N ALA A 544 -8.21 9.20 -41.18
CA ALA A 544 -8.57 9.79 -42.47
C ALA A 544 -7.39 9.81 -43.46
N SER A 545 -6.17 10.07 -42.97
CA SER A 545 -4.92 10.01 -43.74
C SER A 545 -3.70 10.04 -42.82
N THR A 546 -2.60 9.40 -43.22
CA THR A 546 -1.31 9.44 -42.53
C THR A 546 -0.24 10.12 -43.39
N GLU A 547 0.71 10.79 -42.74
CA GLU A 547 1.92 11.37 -43.30
C GLU A 547 3.11 10.70 -42.57
N PRO A 548 3.70 9.62 -43.12
CA PRO A 548 4.55 8.70 -42.35
C PRO A 548 5.77 9.34 -41.69
N GLY A 549 5.96 9.00 -40.41
CA GLY A 549 7.00 9.56 -39.54
C GLY A 549 6.69 10.96 -39.01
N GLN A 550 5.45 11.46 -39.16
CA GLN A 550 5.09 12.83 -38.76
C GLN A 550 3.66 12.97 -38.21
N LEU A 551 2.62 12.69 -39.01
CA LEU A 551 1.25 13.09 -38.69
C LEU A 551 0.20 12.02 -38.96
N VAL A 552 -0.81 11.96 -38.10
CA VAL A 552 -2.08 11.27 -38.33
C VAL A 552 -3.18 12.32 -38.43
N THR A 553 -4.03 12.24 -39.45
CA THR A 553 -5.28 13.01 -39.50
C THR A 553 -6.42 12.10 -39.04
N LEU A 554 -7.02 12.45 -37.91
CA LEU A 554 -8.11 11.73 -37.26
C LEU A 554 -9.45 12.45 -37.48
N SER A 555 -10.54 11.69 -37.58
CA SER A 555 -11.91 12.20 -37.65
C SER A 555 -12.72 11.68 -36.46
N ASP A 556 -13.16 12.55 -35.55
CA ASP A 556 -13.99 12.13 -34.39
C ASP A 556 -15.30 11.51 -34.90
N VAL A 557 -15.62 10.30 -34.45
CA VAL A 557 -16.73 9.52 -35.03
C VAL A 557 -18.12 9.99 -34.62
N ARG A 558 -18.22 10.93 -33.67
CA ARG A 558 -19.48 11.49 -33.14
C ARG A 558 -19.87 12.75 -33.91
N ASN A 559 -18.90 13.61 -34.25
CA ASN A 559 -19.14 14.91 -34.87
C ASN A 559 -18.48 15.13 -36.25
N GLY A 560 -17.56 14.25 -36.68
CA GLY A 560 -16.87 14.33 -37.96
C GLY A 560 -15.76 15.40 -38.05
N HIS A 561 -15.39 16.04 -36.94
CA HIS A 561 -14.31 17.02 -36.89
C HIS A 561 -12.97 16.37 -37.24
N LEU A 562 -12.19 17.03 -38.10
CA LEU A 562 -10.86 16.58 -38.52
C LEU A 562 -9.79 17.26 -37.68
N VAL A 563 -8.99 16.46 -36.98
CA VAL A 563 -7.85 16.91 -36.16
C VAL A 563 -6.56 16.31 -36.70
N LYS A 564 -5.48 17.10 -36.74
CA LYS A 564 -4.13 16.63 -37.07
C LYS A 564 -3.35 16.41 -35.79
N VAL A 565 -2.77 15.22 -35.66
CA VAL A 565 -2.06 14.75 -34.46
C VAL A 565 -0.62 14.40 -34.83
N THR A 566 0.34 14.85 -34.02
CA THR A 566 1.76 14.49 -34.13
C THR A 566 2.01 13.20 -33.38
N ASP A 567 2.00 12.08 -34.11
CA ASP A 567 2.13 10.72 -33.60
C ASP A 567 2.96 9.88 -34.59
N GLU A 568 4.19 9.56 -34.22
CA GLU A 568 5.12 8.85 -35.11
C GLU A 568 4.67 7.40 -35.34
N TRP A 569 4.35 6.66 -34.27
CA TRP A 569 3.91 5.27 -34.35
C TRP A 569 2.63 5.14 -35.18
N GLY A 570 1.62 5.96 -34.89
CA GLY A 570 0.34 5.96 -35.59
C GLY A 570 0.50 6.34 -37.06
N SER A 571 1.40 7.27 -37.40
CA SER A 571 1.63 7.68 -38.79
C SER A 571 2.27 6.59 -39.67
N VAL A 572 2.93 5.61 -39.05
CA VAL A 572 3.58 4.47 -39.73
C VAL A 572 2.72 3.21 -39.71
N ASN A 573 2.00 2.94 -38.61
CA ASN A 573 1.32 1.67 -38.37
C ASN A 573 -0.21 1.67 -38.63
N LEU A 574 -0.85 2.84 -38.78
CA LEU A 574 -2.30 2.93 -39.00
C LEU A 574 -2.67 3.18 -40.47
N GLU A 575 -3.60 2.37 -40.99
CA GLU A 575 -4.14 2.57 -42.34
C GLU A 575 -5.33 3.55 -42.36
N PRO A 576 -5.48 4.38 -43.42
CA PRO A 576 -6.67 5.21 -43.64
C PRO A 576 -7.95 4.37 -43.74
N GLY A 577 -8.75 4.36 -42.68
CA GLY A 577 -9.90 3.47 -42.54
C GLY A 577 -10.07 2.94 -41.12
N THR A 578 -8.96 2.69 -40.43
CA THR A 578 -8.89 2.14 -39.07
C THR A 578 -9.62 3.03 -38.06
N LEU A 579 -10.27 2.40 -37.07
CA LEU A 579 -10.78 3.08 -35.88
C LEU A 579 -9.75 3.00 -34.77
N VAL A 580 -9.66 4.06 -33.97
CA VAL A 580 -8.76 4.14 -32.81
C VAL A 580 -9.46 4.83 -31.63
N CYS A 581 -9.10 4.46 -30.41
CA CYS A 581 -9.41 5.22 -29.20
C CYS A 581 -8.18 6.02 -28.77
N ALA A 582 -8.35 7.30 -28.45
CA ALA A 582 -7.25 8.13 -27.94
C ALA A 582 -7.77 9.37 -27.20
N ARG A 583 -6.90 9.99 -26.39
CA ARG A 583 -7.10 11.35 -25.86
C ARG A 583 -6.24 12.33 -26.67
N VAL A 584 -6.90 13.12 -27.53
CA VAL A 584 -6.21 14.04 -28.44
C VAL A 584 -6.07 15.40 -27.76
N LEU A 585 -4.95 15.60 -27.05
CA LEU A 585 -4.67 16.78 -26.25
C LEU A 585 -3.93 17.86 -27.06
N PRO A 586 -4.20 19.16 -26.83
CA PRO A 586 -3.45 20.24 -27.46
C PRO A 586 -2.01 20.28 -26.93
N ALA A 587 -1.06 20.46 -27.83
CA ALA A 587 0.36 20.56 -27.54
C ALA A 587 0.93 21.81 -28.21
N GLY A 588 0.64 22.98 -27.63
CA GLY A 588 1.12 24.26 -28.17
C GLY A 588 0.49 24.61 -29.52
N SER A 589 1.20 24.30 -30.61
CA SER A 589 0.75 24.55 -31.98
C SER A 589 0.20 23.32 -32.70
N THR A 590 0.39 22.12 -32.13
CA THR A 590 -0.12 20.84 -32.65
C THR A 590 -1.07 20.18 -31.66
N MET A 591 -1.53 18.96 -31.98
CA MET A 591 -2.26 18.09 -31.05
C MET A 591 -1.47 16.78 -30.94
N ARG A 592 -1.53 16.12 -29.79
CA ARG A 592 -0.78 14.88 -29.49
C ARG A 592 -1.61 13.88 -28.70
N THR A 593 -1.14 12.65 -28.69
CA THR A 593 -1.76 11.46 -28.11
C THR A 593 -0.79 10.84 -27.10
N PHE A 594 -0.59 11.56 -25.98
CA PHE A 594 0.41 11.21 -24.96
C PHE A 594 0.13 9.83 -24.30
N GLY A 595 -1.15 9.50 -24.10
CA GLY A 595 -1.62 8.20 -23.62
C GLY A 595 -1.65 7.06 -24.65
N GLY A 596 -1.05 7.25 -25.83
CA GLY A 596 -1.12 6.29 -26.93
C GLY A 596 -2.36 6.43 -27.83
N ILE A 597 -2.54 5.44 -28.72
CA ILE A 597 -3.53 5.47 -29.80
C ILE A 597 -4.01 4.03 -30.13
N GLU A 598 -4.94 3.54 -29.31
CA GLU A 598 -5.34 2.13 -29.29
C GLU A 598 -6.21 1.76 -30.51
N PRO A 599 -5.80 0.81 -31.38
CA PRO A 599 -6.64 0.34 -32.49
C PRO A 599 -7.91 -0.36 -32.00
N LEU A 600 -9.02 -0.12 -32.70
CA LEU A 600 -10.36 -0.58 -32.31
C LEU A 600 -11.05 -1.33 -33.47
N ALA A 601 -11.75 -2.43 -33.18
CA ALA A 601 -12.54 -3.13 -34.18
C ALA A 601 -13.83 -2.37 -34.54
N ALA A 602 -14.50 -2.76 -35.63
CA ALA A 602 -15.66 -2.04 -36.15
C ALA A 602 -16.96 -2.38 -35.37
N GLU A 603 -16.99 -3.58 -34.81
CA GLU A 603 -17.99 -4.13 -33.89
C GLU A 603 -17.97 -3.39 -32.54
N ASP A 604 -16.80 -3.34 -31.90
CA ASP A 604 -16.52 -2.79 -30.56
C ASP A 604 -16.87 -1.31 -30.42
N LYS A 605 -16.84 -0.57 -31.54
CA LYS A 605 -17.10 0.88 -31.61
C LYS A 605 -18.30 1.34 -30.77
N ARG A 606 -19.41 0.59 -30.77
CA ARG A 606 -20.62 1.03 -30.03
C ARG A 606 -20.42 0.92 -28.53
N GLU A 607 -19.88 -0.21 -28.08
CA GLU A 607 -19.71 -0.54 -26.67
C GLU A 607 -18.72 0.43 -26.02
N LEU A 608 -17.57 0.69 -26.67
CA LEU A 608 -16.61 1.67 -26.17
C LEU A 608 -17.15 3.11 -26.12
N ILE A 609 -18.01 3.52 -27.06
CA ILE A 609 -18.66 4.83 -26.98
C ILE A 609 -19.60 4.89 -25.77
N GLN A 610 -20.29 3.79 -25.45
CA GLN A 610 -21.15 3.73 -24.26
C GLN A 610 -20.35 3.74 -22.96
N LEU A 611 -19.18 3.09 -22.91
CA LEU A 611 -18.24 3.17 -21.78
C LEU A 611 -17.69 4.61 -21.60
N ILE A 612 -17.25 5.26 -22.69
CA ILE A 612 -16.71 6.64 -22.65
C ILE A 612 -17.79 7.71 -22.33
N GLU A 613 -19.06 7.43 -22.63
CA GLU A 613 -20.19 8.35 -22.34
C GLU A 613 -20.90 8.05 -21.01
N SER A 614 -20.52 6.99 -20.30
CA SER A 614 -21.02 6.62 -18.98
C SER A 614 -20.27 7.36 -17.87
N VAL A 615 -20.97 7.72 -16.80
CA VAL A 615 -20.36 8.22 -15.54
C VAL A 615 -20.11 7.11 -14.53
N ASP A 616 -20.70 5.93 -14.78
CA ASP A 616 -20.64 4.73 -13.93
C ASP A 616 -19.63 3.70 -14.49
N THR A 617 -18.66 4.13 -15.31
CA THR A 617 -17.63 3.27 -15.91
C THR A 617 -16.31 3.45 -15.18
N GLU A 618 -15.87 2.37 -14.53
CA GLU A 618 -14.61 2.36 -13.79
C GLU A 618 -13.39 2.37 -14.73
N PRO A 619 -12.28 3.03 -14.36
CA PRO A 619 -11.05 3.05 -15.15
C PRO A 619 -10.54 1.66 -15.53
N GLY A 620 -10.69 0.67 -14.64
CA GLY A 620 -10.32 -0.73 -14.89
C GLY A 620 -11.10 -1.35 -16.05
N GLN A 621 -12.43 -1.17 -16.12
CA GLN A 621 -13.28 -1.67 -17.20
C GLN A 621 -12.86 -1.09 -18.56
N LEU A 622 -12.47 0.19 -18.56
CA LEU A 622 -12.04 0.93 -19.74
C LEU A 622 -10.65 0.48 -20.24
N VAL A 623 -9.73 0.16 -19.33
CA VAL A 623 -8.40 -0.40 -19.68
C VAL A 623 -8.51 -1.86 -20.12
N GLU A 624 -9.30 -2.68 -19.43
CA GLU A 624 -9.61 -4.08 -19.77
C GLU A 624 -10.18 -4.15 -21.20
N PHE A 625 -11.24 -3.39 -21.48
CA PHE A 625 -11.87 -3.32 -22.80
C PHE A 625 -10.87 -2.96 -23.91
N LEU A 626 -10.03 -1.94 -23.69
CA LEU A 626 -9.04 -1.46 -24.65
C LEU A 626 -7.78 -2.34 -24.74
N SER A 627 -7.69 -3.41 -23.94
CA SER A 627 -6.60 -4.39 -23.97
C SER A 627 -7.02 -5.74 -24.54
N ARG A 628 -8.33 -5.96 -24.75
CA ARG A 628 -8.89 -7.18 -25.36
C ARG A 628 -8.25 -7.46 -26.73
N GLY A 629 -7.81 -8.70 -26.91
CA GLY A 629 -7.27 -9.18 -28.20
C GLY A 629 -5.81 -8.82 -28.49
N LEU A 630 -5.07 -8.28 -27.52
CA LEU A 630 -3.63 -8.00 -27.65
C LEU A 630 -2.72 -9.22 -27.41
N ALA A 631 -3.29 -10.38 -27.07
CA ALA A 631 -2.56 -11.63 -26.88
C ALA A 631 -1.70 -12.00 -28.10
N GLY A 632 -0.37 -11.90 -27.95
CA GLY A 632 0.62 -12.15 -29.01
C GLY A 632 0.98 -10.94 -29.87
N ALA A 633 0.46 -9.75 -29.58
CA ALA A 633 1.02 -8.49 -30.05
C ALA A 633 2.28 -8.13 -29.23
N PRO A 634 3.25 -7.39 -29.81
CA PRO A 634 4.29 -6.74 -29.00
C PRO A 634 3.67 -5.67 -28.11
N PHE A 635 4.22 -5.49 -26.91
CA PHE A 635 3.86 -4.39 -26.02
C PHE A 635 4.13 -3.02 -26.68
N ARG A 636 3.41 -1.97 -26.25
CA ARG A 636 3.44 -0.62 -26.84
C ARG A 636 3.28 0.47 -25.80
#